data_AF-A0A3R6KAV2-F1
#
_entry.id   AF-A0A3R6KAV2-F1
#
_cell.length_a   1.000
_cell.length_b   1.000
_cell.length_c   1.000
_cell.angle_alpha   90.00
_cell.angle_beta   90.00
_cell.angle_gamma   90.00
#
_symmetry.space_group_name_H-M   'P 1'
#
loop_
_entity.id
_entity.type
_entity.pdbx_description
1 polymer ?
#
loop_
_entity_poly.entity_id
_entity_poly.type
_entity_poly.pdbx_seq_one_letter_code
_entity_poly.pdbx_strand_id
1 'polypeptide(L)'
;MSGGVDSSVAAWLLKKQGYDVIGVTMQIWQDEEETAQQENGGCCGLSAVDDARRVAWQLEIPYYVMNFKKEFKDNVMDYFVGEYLCGRTPNPCIACNRYVKWESLLKRSLDIGADYIATGHYARVEQLPNGRYALKKSATAAKDQTYALYNLTQEQLSHTLMPVGEYTKDQIRKMAEDIGLQVAHKADSQEICFIPDHDYAGFIEREAENVPGPGNFVTADGTVIGRHEGITHYTIGQRKGLNLAMGHPVFVTEIRPETNEVVIGGANDVFTDTLVCNKLNWMAIDGLHGEPMEVSAKIRYSHKGAPCVIEEIGEDLVQCRFLEPVRAVTPGQAVVFYDGDYVAGGGTIIR
;
A
#
# COMPACT_ATOMS: atom_id res chain seq x y z
N MET A 1 -3.29 -6.07 -15.94
CA MET A 1 -3.49 -4.85 -16.75
C MET A 1 -4.60 -4.03 -16.12
N SER A 2 -4.29 -2.83 -15.65
CA SER A 2 -5.23 -1.93 -14.96
C SER A 2 -5.88 -0.90 -15.90
N GLY A 3 -5.67 -1.01 -17.21
CA GLY A 3 -6.00 0.06 -18.15
C GLY A 3 -5.13 1.32 -18.00
N GLY A 4 -4.09 1.27 -17.16
CA GLY A 4 -3.10 2.33 -17.01
C GLY A 4 -1.87 2.12 -17.89
N VAL A 5 -1.12 3.21 -18.12
CA VAL A 5 0.09 3.21 -18.95
C VAL A 5 1.15 2.22 -18.46
N ASP A 6 1.37 2.12 -17.14
CA ASP A 6 2.46 1.31 -16.58
C ASP A 6 2.27 -0.18 -16.87
N SER A 7 1.06 -0.69 -16.62
CA SER A 7 0.74 -2.10 -16.90
C SER A 7 0.71 -2.42 -18.39
N SER A 8 0.44 -1.42 -19.23
CA SER A 8 0.40 -1.55 -20.68
C SER A 8 1.80 -1.64 -21.26
N VAL A 9 2.71 -0.77 -20.81
CA VAL A 9 4.12 -0.80 -21.20
C VAL A 9 4.83 -2.02 -20.62
N ALA A 10 4.47 -2.46 -19.40
CA ALA A 10 4.98 -3.71 -18.85
C ALA A 10 4.70 -4.92 -19.76
N ALA A 11 3.46 -5.05 -20.25
CA ALA A 11 3.08 -6.12 -21.17
C ALA A 11 3.85 -6.03 -22.50
N TRP A 12 3.99 -4.82 -23.05
CA TRP A 12 4.77 -4.61 -24.27
C TRP A 12 6.25 -4.95 -24.10
N LEU A 13 6.88 -4.54 -22.99
CA LEU A 13 8.28 -4.84 -22.69
C LEU A 13 8.52 -6.36 -22.64
N LEU A 14 7.64 -7.11 -21.99
CA LEU A 14 7.74 -8.57 -21.92
C LEU A 14 7.54 -9.24 -23.27
N LYS A 15 6.56 -8.79 -24.06
CA LYS A 15 6.38 -9.30 -25.43
C LYS A 15 7.62 -9.05 -26.28
N LYS A 16 8.23 -7.87 -26.16
CA LYS A 16 9.49 -7.53 -26.86
C LYS A 16 10.67 -8.39 -26.40
N GLN A 17 10.69 -8.82 -25.14
CA GLN A 17 11.70 -9.73 -24.59
C GLN A 17 11.49 -11.19 -25.03
N GLY A 18 10.39 -11.51 -25.73
CA GLY A 18 10.11 -12.84 -26.26
C GLY A 18 9.30 -13.75 -25.34
N TYR A 19 8.71 -13.22 -24.26
CA TYR A 19 7.77 -13.97 -23.43
C TYR A 19 6.46 -14.22 -24.19
N ASP A 20 5.80 -15.34 -23.88
CA ASP A 20 4.38 -15.53 -24.19
C ASP A 20 3.55 -14.75 -23.16
N VAL A 21 2.85 -13.70 -23.61
CA VAL A 21 2.22 -12.73 -22.73
C VAL A 21 0.71 -12.84 -22.81
N ILE A 22 0.06 -12.98 -21.66
CA ILE A 22 -1.38 -12.92 -21.49
C ILE A 22 -1.75 -11.71 -20.63
N GLY A 23 -2.64 -10.87 -21.14
CA GLY A 23 -3.21 -9.75 -20.39
C GLY A 23 -4.31 -10.24 -19.45
N VAL A 24 -4.23 -9.86 -18.16
CA VAL A 24 -5.29 -10.16 -17.19
C VAL A 24 -5.72 -8.89 -16.46
N THR A 25 -7.03 -8.61 -16.41
CA THR A 25 -7.59 -7.57 -15.55
C THR A 25 -8.33 -8.22 -14.38
N MET A 26 -8.06 -7.72 -13.18
CA MET A 26 -8.73 -8.15 -11.96
C MET A 26 -10.04 -7.37 -11.82
N GLN A 27 -11.16 -8.07 -11.84
CA GLN A 27 -12.44 -7.52 -11.48
C GLN A 27 -12.59 -7.52 -9.96
N ILE A 28 -12.47 -6.33 -9.37
CA ILE A 28 -12.55 -6.12 -7.91
C ILE A 28 -13.67 -5.14 -7.50
N TRP A 29 -14.29 -4.44 -8.46
CA TRP A 29 -15.40 -3.54 -8.18
C TRP A 29 -16.63 -4.32 -7.75
N GLN A 30 -17.36 -3.80 -6.76
CA GLN A 30 -18.61 -4.38 -6.29
C GLN A 30 -19.75 -4.07 -7.27
N ASP A 31 -20.87 -4.78 -7.14
CA ASP A 31 -22.06 -4.56 -7.98
C ASP A 31 -22.75 -3.24 -7.62
N GLU A 32 -22.23 -2.13 -8.12
CA GLU A 32 -22.89 -0.81 -8.09
C GLU A 32 -23.83 -0.63 -9.29
N GLU A 33 -24.74 0.35 -9.26
CA GLU A 33 -25.55 0.72 -10.42
C GLU A 33 -24.66 1.19 -11.60
N GLU A 34 -25.04 0.86 -12.84
CA GLU A 34 -24.23 1.11 -14.07
C GLU A 34 -23.76 2.57 -14.21
N THR A 35 -24.52 3.53 -13.69
CA THR A 35 -24.20 4.96 -13.65
C THR A 35 -23.01 5.27 -12.73
N ALA A 36 -22.95 4.67 -11.55
CA ALA A 36 -21.83 4.83 -10.61
C ALA A 36 -20.55 4.15 -11.14
N GLN A 37 -20.69 3.02 -11.85
CA GLN A 37 -19.55 2.30 -12.44
C GLN A 37 -18.85 3.07 -13.58
N GLN A 38 -19.55 3.99 -14.26
CA GLN A 38 -18.97 4.87 -15.29
C GLN A 38 -18.29 6.10 -14.68
N GLU A 39 -18.82 6.65 -13.59
CA GLU A 39 -18.28 7.83 -12.89
C GLU A 39 -17.08 7.50 -11.99
N ASN A 40 -17.02 6.29 -11.42
CA ASN A 40 -15.95 5.80 -10.53
C ASN A 40 -14.65 5.41 -11.27
N GLY A 41 -14.24 6.21 -12.26
CA GLY A 41 -13.17 6.00 -13.24
C GLY A 41 -11.72 5.83 -12.73
N GLY A 42 -11.50 4.98 -11.72
CA GLY A 42 -10.18 4.54 -11.28
C GLY A 42 -9.63 3.38 -12.10
N CYS A 43 -8.48 2.84 -11.66
CA CYS A 43 -7.78 1.65 -12.15
C CYS A 43 -8.68 0.39 -12.30
N CYS A 44 -9.88 0.40 -11.73
CA CYS A 44 -10.74 -0.76 -11.54
C CYS A 44 -12.19 -0.52 -11.98
N GLY A 45 -12.45 0.42 -12.90
CA GLY A 45 -13.78 0.63 -13.49
C GLY A 45 -13.98 -0.08 -14.84
N LEU A 46 -15.20 -0.06 -15.38
CA LEU A 46 -15.51 -0.61 -16.72
C LEU A 46 -14.64 0.04 -17.82
N SER A 47 -14.37 1.33 -17.72
CA SER A 47 -13.49 2.06 -18.65
C SER A 47 -12.05 1.52 -18.64
N ALA A 48 -11.56 1.09 -17.47
CA ALA A 48 -10.23 0.48 -17.33
C ALA A 48 -10.14 -0.90 -18.00
N VAL A 49 -11.23 -1.69 -17.97
CA VAL A 49 -11.34 -2.98 -18.67
C VAL A 49 -11.28 -2.77 -20.18
N ASP A 50 -11.99 -1.77 -20.69
CA ASP A 50 -12.01 -1.46 -22.12
C ASP A 50 -10.66 -0.92 -22.61
N ASP A 51 -10.01 -0.07 -21.81
CA ASP A 51 -8.65 0.38 -22.07
C ASP A 51 -7.67 -0.80 -22.13
N ALA A 52 -7.70 -1.69 -21.14
CA ALA A 52 -6.84 -2.86 -21.10
C ALA A 52 -7.10 -3.80 -22.29
N ARG A 53 -8.37 -3.99 -22.68
CA ARG A 53 -8.74 -4.78 -23.86
C ARG A 53 -8.20 -4.18 -25.15
N ARG A 54 -8.32 -2.85 -25.34
CA ARG A 54 -7.79 -2.13 -26.51
C ARG A 54 -6.26 -2.26 -26.60
N VAL A 55 -5.57 -2.07 -25.48
CA VAL A 55 -4.12 -2.25 -25.41
C VAL A 55 -3.74 -3.69 -25.76
N ALA A 56 -4.40 -4.69 -25.17
CA ALA A 56 -4.12 -6.09 -25.46
C ALA A 56 -4.33 -6.45 -26.95
N TRP A 57 -5.39 -5.90 -27.57
CA TRP A 57 -5.63 -6.04 -29.00
C TRP A 57 -4.51 -5.45 -29.85
N GLN A 58 -4.10 -4.20 -29.58
CA GLN A 58 -3.01 -3.54 -30.29
C GLN A 58 -1.67 -4.25 -30.09
N LEU A 59 -1.45 -4.82 -28.91
CA LEU A 59 -0.28 -5.62 -28.59
C LEU A 59 -0.39 -7.05 -29.13
N GLU A 60 -1.52 -7.47 -29.72
CA GLU A 60 -1.77 -8.83 -30.19
C GLU A 60 -1.45 -9.89 -29.11
N ILE A 61 -2.04 -9.73 -27.93
CA ILE A 61 -1.94 -10.68 -26.82
C ILE A 61 -3.34 -11.13 -26.36
N PRO A 62 -3.51 -12.38 -25.90
CA PRO A 62 -4.75 -12.82 -25.27
C PRO A 62 -5.10 -11.96 -24.07
N TYR A 63 -6.39 -11.77 -23.80
CA TYR A 63 -6.86 -10.94 -22.69
C TYR A 63 -8.03 -11.57 -21.96
N TYR A 64 -7.92 -11.64 -20.64
CA TYR A 64 -8.94 -12.18 -19.74
C TYR A 64 -9.31 -11.20 -18.64
N VAL A 65 -10.55 -11.29 -18.18
CA VAL A 65 -11.02 -10.63 -16.97
C VAL A 65 -11.28 -11.72 -15.94
N MET A 66 -10.66 -11.60 -14.77
CA MET A 66 -10.79 -12.57 -13.68
C MET A 66 -11.47 -11.93 -12.47
N ASN A 67 -12.50 -12.59 -11.93
CA ASN A 67 -13.27 -12.09 -10.81
C ASN A 67 -12.54 -12.33 -9.48
N PHE A 68 -12.17 -11.26 -8.78
CA PHE A 68 -11.56 -11.26 -7.45
C PHE A 68 -12.38 -10.45 -6.43
N LYS A 69 -13.69 -10.25 -6.68
CA LYS A 69 -14.54 -9.42 -5.82
C LYS A 69 -14.57 -9.90 -4.38
N LYS A 70 -14.67 -11.23 -4.19
CA LYS A 70 -14.71 -11.85 -2.86
C LYS A 70 -13.38 -11.67 -2.15
N GLU A 71 -12.28 -12.04 -2.80
CA GLU A 71 -10.94 -11.91 -2.22
C GLU A 71 -10.59 -10.46 -1.89
N PHE A 72 -11.06 -9.52 -2.71
CA PHE A 72 -10.89 -8.09 -2.45
C PHE A 72 -11.74 -7.60 -1.28
N LYS A 73 -13.02 -7.99 -1.19
CA LYS A 73 -13.86 -7.64 -0.03
C LYS A 73 -13.26 -8.18 1.26
N ASP A 74 -13.06 -9.49 1.32
CA ASP A 74 -12.64 -10.19 2.54
C ASP A 74 -11.25 -9.72 3.04
N ASN A 75 -10.28 -9.55 2.12
CA ASN A 75 -8.88 -9.30 2.51
C ASN A 75 -8.44 -7.84 2.43
N VAL A 76 -9.25 -6.96 1.82
CA VAL A 76 -8.89 -5.53 1.65
C VAL A 76 -9.93 -4.62 2.30
N MET A 77 -11.20 -4.73 1.91
CA MET A 77 -12.24 -3.84 2.42
C MET A 77 -12.55 -4.15 3.90
N ASP A 78 -12.83 -5.41 4.22
CA ASP A 78 -13.20 -5.81 5.59
C ASP A 78 -12.01 -5.64 6.56
N TYR A 79 -10.78 -5.92 6.09
CA TYR A 79 -9.55 -5.60 6.83
C TYR A 79 -9.43 -4.08 7.09
N PHE A 80 -9.65 -3.25 6.06
CA PHE A 80 -9.57 -1.80 6.19
C PHE A 80 -10.56 -1.29 7.24
N VAL A 81 -11.82 -1.72 7.14
CA VAL A 81 -12.88 -1.37 8.10
C VAL A 81 -12.53 -1.82 9.51
N GLY A 82 -12.13 -3.08 9.69
CA GLY A 82 -11.80 -3.66 11.00
C GLY A 82 -10.66 -2.93 11.73
N GLU A 83 -9.64 -2.49 11.00
CA GLU A 83 -8.52 -1.74 11.59
C GLU A 83 -8.94 -0.34 12.07
N TYR A 84 -9.77 0.36 11.29
CA TYR A 84 -10.31 1.67 11.70
C TYR A 84 -11.24 1.57 12.91
N LEU A 85 -12.06 0.51 13.01
CA LEU A 85 -12.89 0.25 14.19
C LEU A 85 -12.05 0.03 15.46
N CYS A 86 -10.80 -0.41 15.29
CA CYS A 86 -9.85 -0.56 16.38
C CYS A 86 -8.97 0.69 16.62
N GLY A 87 -9.30 1.84 16.01
CA GLY A 87 -8.52 3.07 16.15
C GLY A 87 -7.14 3.05 15.47
N ARG A 88 -6.91 2.12 14.54
CA ARG A 88 -5.66 2.00 13.76
C ARG A 88 -5.85 2.57 12.36
N THR A 89 -4.74 2.92 11.70
CA THR A 89 -4.77 3.41 10.32
C THR A 89 -4.09 2.41 9.39
N PRO A 90 -4.84 1.54 8.70
CA PRO A 90 -4.28 0.52 7.81
C PRO A 90 -3.78 1.09 6.48
N ASN A 91 -3.05 0.27 5.72
CA ASN A 91 -2.76 0.54 4.31
C ASN A 91 -3.40 -0.53 3.41
N PRO A 92 -4.54 -0.25 2.75
CA PRO A 92 -5.25 -1.25 1.95
C PRO A 92 -4.46 -1.72 0.73
N CYS A 93 -3.54 -0.90 0.19
CA CYS A 93 -2.73 -1.28 -0.95
C CYS A 93 -1.72 -2.38 -0.61
N ILE A 94 -1.17 -2.38 0.61
CA ILE A 94 -0.29 -3.45 1.10
C ILE A 94 -1.06 -4.78 1.16
N ALA A 95 -2.27 -4.77 1.72
CA ALA A 95 -3.13 -5.95 1.80
C ALA A 95 -3.54 -6.44 0.40
N CYS A 96 -3.96 -5.53 -0.49
CA CYS A 96 -4.33 -5.85 -1.87
C CYS A 96 -3.19 -6.50 -2.65
N ASN A 97 -1.97 -5.97 -2.51
CA ASN A 97 -0.79 -6.57 -3.13
C ASN A 97 -0.58 -7.99 -2.61
N ARG A 98 -0.50 -8.21 -1.29
CA ARG A 98 -0.27 -9.55 -0.73
C ARG A 98 -1.36 -10.55 -1.11
N TYR A 99 -2.60 -10.29 -0.71
CA TYR A 99 -3.67 -11.31 -0.73
C TYR A 99 -4.38 -11.43 -2.08
N VAL A 100 -4.49 -10.32 -2.81
CA VAL A 100 -5.29 -10.30 -4.05
C VAL A 100 -4.39 -10.44 -5.28
N LYS A 101 -3.36 -9.60 -5.42
CA LYS A 101 -2.48 -9.63 -6.60
C LYS A 101 -1.46 -10.77 -6.58
N TRP A 102 -0.88 -11.12 -5.43
CA TRP A 102 0.21 -12.10 -5.36
C TRP A 102 -0.17 -13.45 -4.75
N GLU A 103 -1.22 -13.52 -3.95
CA GLU A 103 -1.73 -14.82 -3.50
C GLU A 103 -2.79 -15.33 -4.47
N SER A 104 -3.87 -14.57 -4.66
CA SER A 104 -5.00 -15.02 -5.49
C SER A 104 -4.69 -15.02 -6.99
N LEU A 105 -4.16 -13.91 -7.54
CA LEU A 105 -3.87 -13.82 -8.97
C LEU A 105 -2.69 -14.71 -9.38
N LEU A 106 -1.59 -14.74 -8.61
CA LEU A 106 -0.48 -15.66 -8.90
C LEU A 106 -0.97 -17.11 -8.96
N LYS A 107 -1.69 -17.57 -7.94
CA LYS A 107 -2.21 -18.94 -7.89
C LYS A 107 -3.05 -19.27 -9.13
N ARG A 108 -4.02 -18.41 -9.46
CA ARG A 108 -4.87 -18.62 -10.64
C ARG A 108 -4.08 -18.56 -11.95
N SER A 109 -3.04 -17.73 -12.03
CA SER A 109 -2.15 -17.65 -13.19
C SER A 109 -1.32 -18.93 -13.36
N LEU A 110 -0.79 -19.50 -12.27
CA LEU A 110 -0.09 -20.78 -12.29
C LEU A 110 -1.04 -21.92 -12.70
N ASP A 111 -2.28 -21.94 -12.19
CA ASP A 111 -3.29 -22.96 -12.52
C ASP A 111 -3.67 -22.99 -14.02
N ILE A 112 -3.53 -21.86 -14.73
CA ILE A 112 -3.74 -21.77 -16.18
C ILE A 112 -2.45 -21.95 -17.01
N GLY A 113 -1.35 -22.31 -16.36
CA GLY A 113 -0.08 -22.66 -17.01
C GLY A 113 0.89 -21.49 -17.22
N ALA A 114 0.71 -20.35 -16.55
CA ALA A 114 1.73 -19.30 -16.56
C ALA A 114 2.90 -19.65 -15.63
N ASP A 115 4.12 -19.25 -15.97
CA ASP A 115 5.30 -19.41 -15.12
C ASP A 115 5.51 -18.22 -14.17
N TYR A 116 5.04 -17.04 -14.56
CA TYR A 116 5.26 -15.78 -13.85
C TYR A 116 4.02 -14.89 -13.89
N ILE A 117 3.91 -13.98 -12.92
CA ILE A 117 3.06 -12.80 -13.02
C ILE A 117 3.91 -11.54 -13.23
N ALA A 118 3.37 -10.61 -14.01
CA ALA A 118 3.99 -9.33 -14.24
C ALA A 118 3.08 -8.18 -13.83
N THR A 119 3.67 -7.14 -13.23
CA THR A 119 2.93 -5.95 -12.82
C THR A 119 3.61 -4.67 -13.28
N GLY A 120 2.83 -3.59 -13.39
CA GLY A 120 3.34 -2.25 -13.67
C GLY A 120 3.88 -1.54 -12.42
N HIS A 121 4.36 -2.26 -11.41
CA HIS A 121 4.92 -1.63 -10.22
C HIS A 121 6.36 -1.17 -10.46
N TYR A 122 6.68 0.01 -9.93
CA TYR A 122 8.02 0.57 -9.89
C TYR A 122 8.79 -0.03 -8.71
N ALA A 123 9.28 -1.25 -8.91
CA ALA A 123 10.23 -1.94 -8.06
C ALA A 123 10.98 -2.97 -8.91
N ARG A 124 12.06 -3.53 -8.39
CA ARG A 124 12.84 -4.57 -9.06
C ARG A 124 12.94 -5.78 -8.16
N VAL A 125 12.87 -6.96 -8.75
CA VAL A 125 13.09 -8.22 -8.03
C VAL A 125 14.46 -8.74 -8.44
N GLU A 126 15.33 -8.99 -7.46
CA GLU A 126 16.65 -9.57 -7.69
C GLU A 126 16.85 -10.77 -6.76
N GLN A 127 17.51 -11.81 -7.27
CA GLN A 127 18.03 -12.89 -6.43
C GLN A 127 19.43 -12.50 -5.95
N LEU A 128 19.59 -12.44 -4.63
CA LEU A 128 20.84 -12.06 -3.98
C LEU A 128 21.82 -13.24 -3.92
N PRO A 129 23.12 -13.00 -3.64
CA PRO A 129 24.13 -14.06 -3.53
C PRO A 129 23.83 -15.12 -2.46
N ASN A 130 23.03 -14.79 -1.44
CA ASN A 130 22.55 -15.74 -0.42
C ASN A 130 21.38 -16.63 -0.90
N GLY A 131 20.98 -16.51 -2.17
CA GLY A 131 19.89 -17.27 -2.78
C GLY A 131 18.49 -16.69 -2.55
N ARG A 132 18.34 -15.68 -1.69
CA ARG A 132 17.05 -15.04 -1.39
C ARG A 132 16.66 -14.04 -2.46
N TYR A 133 15.37 -13.94 -2.72
CA TYR A 133 14.80 -12.87 -3.54
C TYR A 133 14.52 -11.65 -2.67
N ALA A 134 14.86 -10.47 -3.18
CA ALA A 134 14.60 -9.20 -2.53
C ALA A 134 14.03 -8.18 -3.50
N LEU A 135 13.22 -7.27 -2.96
CA LEU A 135 12.83 -6.07 -3.66
C LEU A 135 13.94 -5.05 -3.58
N LYS A 136 14.35 -4.54 -4.74
CA LYS A 136 15.26 -3.40 -4.87
C LYS A 136 14.47 -2.19 -5.31
N LYS A 137 14.85 -1.02 -4.79
CA LYS A 137 14.28 0.26 -5.19
C LYS A 137 14.31 0.40 -6.72
N SER A 138 13.25 0.97 -7.28
CA SER A 138 13.20 1.29 -8.71
C SER A 138 14.29 2.28 -9.11
N ALA A 139 14.56 2.40 -10.41
CA ALA A 139 15.47 3.40 -10.95
C ALA A 139 15.03 4.85 -10.63
N THR A 140 13.78 5.06 -10.21
CA THR A 140 13.23 6.39 -9.89
C THR A 140 12.64 6.43 -8.48
N ALA A 141 13.41 6.96 -7.53
CA ALA A 141 13.01 7.05 -6.13
C ALA A 141 11.62 7.70 -5.90
N ALA A 142 11.24 8.69 -6.72
CA ALA A 142 9.96 9.40 -6.59
C ALA A 142 8.72 8.52 -6.87
N LYS A 143 8.89 7.42 -7.60
CA LYS A 143 7.80 6.46 -7.91
C LYS A 143 8.04 5.10 -7.27
N ASP A 144 9.02 4.97 -6.39
CA ASP A 144 9.36 3.69 -5.78
C ASP A 144 8.18 3.10 -4.98
N GLN A 145 7.82 1.88 -5.35
CA GLN A 145 6.67 1.16 -4.79
C GLN A 145 7.07 -0.02 -3.90
N THR A 146 8.36 -0.20 -3.61
CA THR A 146 8.84 -1.30 -2.76
C THR A 146 8.17 -1.31 -1.37
N TYR A 147 7.84 -0.14 -0.82
CA TYR A 147 7.13 -0.02 0.44
C TYR A 147 5.78 -0.75 0.43
N ALA A 148 5.02 -0.66 -0.66
CA ALA A 148 3.71 -1.31 -0.76
C ALA A 148 3.81 -2.82 -1.02
N LEU A 149 5.02 -3.32 -1.27
CA LEU A 149 5.30 -4.68 -1.73
C LEU A 149 6.14 -5.46 -0.72
N TYR A 150 6.51 -4.89 0.43
CA TYR A 150 7.41 -5.52 1.43
C TYR A 150 6.90 -6.85 1.99
N ASN A 151 5.62 -7.17 1.79
CA ASN A 151 4.93 -8.31 2.40
C ASN A 151 4.80 -9.50 1.44
N LEU A 152 5.56 -9.50 0.33
CA LEU A 152 5.63 -10.61 -0.61
C LEU A 152 6.54 -11.74 -0.08
N THR A 153 6.12 -12.98 -0.28
CA THR A 153 6.90 -14.17 0.10
C THR A 153 8.02 -14.45 -0.91
N GLN A 154 8.98 -15.30 -0.53
CA GLN A 154 10.08 -15.71 -1.42
C GLN A 154 9.56 -16.42 -2.68
N GLU A 155 8.55 -17.30 -2.54
CA GLU A 155 7.88 -17.97 -3.66
C GLU A 155 7.15 -16.97 -4.56
N GLN A 156 6.43 -16.00 -3.97
CA GLN A 156 5.79 -14.95 -4.74
C GLN A 156 6.81 -14.13 -5.53
N LEU A 157 7.91 -13.73 -4.90
CA LEU A 157 8.99 -12.98 -5.57
C LEU A 157 9.64 -13.78 -6.70
N SER A 158 9.90 -15.08 -6.52
CA SER A 158 10.53 -15.91 -7.56
C SER A 158 9.67 -16.05 -8.82
N HIS A 159 8.36 -15.88 -8.70
CA HIS A 159 7.40 -15.90 -9.81
C HIS A 159 6.97 -14.48 -10.27
N THR A 160 7.72 -13.43 -9.93
CA THR A 160 7.32 -12.04 -10.20
C THR A 160 8.27 -11.30 -11.13
N LEU A 161 7.69 -10.64 -12.12
CA LEU A 161 8.36 -9.72 -13.02
C LEU A 161 7.85 -8.28 -12.82
N MET A 162 8.77 -7.31 -12.80
CA MET A 162 8.45 -5.87 -12.69
C MET A 162 9.19 -5.09 -13.78
N PRO A 163 8.77 -5.21 -15.06
CA PRO A 163 9.55 -4.70 -16.20
C PRO A 163 9.74 -3.17 -16.19
N VAL A 164 8.83 -2.45 -15.53
CA VAL A 164 8.88 -0.98 -15.48
C VAL A 164 9.85 -0.44 -14.41
N GLY A 165 10.34 -1.29 -13.51
CA GLY A 165 11.22 -0.90 -12.40
C GLY A 165 12.56 -0.29 -12.82
N GLU A 166 12.99 -0.52 -14.06
CA GLU A 166 14.23 0.03 -14.64
C GLU A 166 14.06 1.41 -15.26
N TYR A 167 12.84 1.93 -15.35
CA TYR A 167 12.53 3.11 -16.14
C TYR A 167 11.94 4.24 -15.29
N THR A 168 12.15 5.47 -15.75
CA THR A 168 11.43 6.63 -15.21
C THR A 168 10.01 6.67 -15.74
N LYS A 169 9.13 7.41 -15.05
CA LYS A 169 7.75 7.61 -15.51
C LYS A 169 7.69 8.25 -16.90
N ASP A 170 8.57 9.21 -17.17
CA ASP A 170 8.63 9.90 -18.46
C ASP A 170 9.09 8.95 -19.57
N GLN A 171 10.04 8.06 -19.28
CA GLN A 171 10.44 7.01 -20.23
C GLN A 171 9.27 6.06 -20.53
N ILE A 172 8.51 5.65 -19.51
CA ILE A 172 7.33 4.79 -19.69
C ILE A 172 6.26 5.49 -20.55
N ARG A 173 5.95 6.76 -20.28
CA ARG A 173 5.01 7.54 -21.09
C ARG A 173 5.48 7.69 -22.53
N LYS A 174 6.75 8.02 -22.72
CA LYS A 174 7.36 8.13 -24.05
C LYS A 174 7.30 6.80 -24.82
N MET A 175 7.61 5.69 -24.17
CA MET A 175 7.47 4.36 -24.79
C MET A 175 6.04 4.13 -25.25
N ALA A 176 5.05 4.44 -24.41
CA ALA A 176 3.64 4.30 -24.75
C ALA A 176 3.23 5.18 -25.95
N GLU A 177 3.73 6.42 -26.03
CA GLU A 177 3.54 7.32 -27.18
C GLU A 177 4.17 6.74 -28.45
N ASP A 178 5.42 6.30 -28.36
CA ASP A 178 6.19 5.76 -29.49
C ASP A 178 5.52 4.54 -30.13
N ILE A 179 4.81 3.73 -29.34
CA ILE A 179 4.05 2.56 -29.84
C ILE A 179 2.56 2.87 -30.08
N GLY A 180 2.13 4.12 -29.89
CA GLY A 180 0.78 4.59 -30.19
C GLY A 180 -0.30 4.12 -29.21
N LEU A 181 0.02 3.86 -27.94
CA LEU A 181 -0.99 3.50 -26.93
C LEU A 181 -1.79 4.75 -26.50
N GLN A 182 -3.11 4.68 -26.62
CA GLN A 182 -4.03 5.76 -26.21
C GLN A 182 -3.93 6.12 -24.72
N VAL A 183 -3.51 5.17 -23.88
CA VAL A 183 -3.38 5.36 -22.43
C VAL A 183 -2.13 6.15 -22.01
N ALA A 184 -1.27 6.57 -22.95
CA ALA A 184 0.01 7.22 -22.66
C ALA A 184 -0.13 8.48 -21.78
N HIS A 185 -1.17 9.28 -22.01
CA HIS A 185 -1.41 10.51 -21.26
C HIS A 185 -2.39 10.36 -20.09
N LYS A 186 -2.91 9.16 -19.84
CA LYS A 186 -3.85 8.92 -18.75
C LYS A 186 -3.21 9.27 -17.41
N ALA A 187 -3.99 9.89 -16.53
CA ALA A 187 -3.53 10.22 -15.19
C ALA A 187 -3.29 8.94 -14.37
N ASP A 188 -2.31 8.99 -13.47
CA ASP A 188 -2.06 7.89 -12.54
C ASP A 188 -3.18 7.83 -11.49
N SER A 189 -3.58 6.63 -11.08
CA SER A 189 -4.44 6.47 -9.91
C SER A 189 -3.64 6.80 -8.65
N GLN A 190 -4.04 7.84 -7.92
CA GLN A 190 -3.34 8.34 -6.72
C GLN A 190 -4.09 7.99 -5.42
N GLU A 191 -5.25 7.33 -5.50
CA GLU A 191 -6.21 7.19 -4.39
C GLU A 191 -6.55 5.73 -4.08
N ILE A 192 -7.17 5.52 -2.91
CA ILE A 192 -7.71 4.21 -2.52
C ILE A 192 -8.77 3.80 -3.55
N CYS A 193 -8.54 2.67 -4.22
CA CYS A 193 -9.28 2.32 -5.43
C CYS A 193 -10.79 2.08 -5.24
N PHE A 194 -11.25 1.88 -4.01
CA PHE A 194 -12.65 1.64 -3.66
C PHE A 194 -13.28 2.81 -2.87
N ILE A 195 -12.59 3.95 -2.75
CA ILE A 195 -13.06 5.16 -2.08
C ILE A 195 -12.77 6.37 -2.99
N PRO A 196 -13.50 6.52 -4.11
CA PRO A 196 -13.17 7.49 -5.16
C PRO A 196 -13.46 8.95 -4.76
N ASP A 197 -14.33 9.16 -3.77
CA ASP A 197 -14.75 10.45 -3.22
C ASP A 197 -13.85 10.94 -2.07
N HIS A 198 -12.85 10.15 -1.68
CA HIS A 198 -11.98 10.36 -0.53
C HIS A 198 -12.70 10.37 0.84
N ASP A 199 -13.96 9.93 0.88
CA ASP A 199 -14.75 9.85 2.11
C ASP A 199 -14.64 8.46 2.75
N TYR A 200 -13.47 8.17 3.31
CA TYR A 200 -13.24 6.87 3.94
C TYR A 200 -14.07 6.68 5.21
N ALA A 201 -14.40 7.75 5.91
CA ALA A 201 -15.27 7.69 7.09
C ALA A 201 -16.69 7.27 6.67
N GLY A 202 -17.27 7.95 5.66
CA GLY A 202 -18.56 7.57 5.11
C GLY A 202 -18.56 6.17 4.47
N PHE A 203 -17.44 5.74 3.87
CA PHE A 203 -17.28 4.35 3.42
C PHE A 203 -17.38 3.35 4.59
N ILE A 204 -16.69 3.61 5.70
CA ILE A 204 -16.73 2.75 6.90
C ILE A 204 -18.15 2.70 7.49
N GLU A 205 -18.85 3.84 7.54
CA GLU A 205 -20.25 3.93 8.00
C GLU A 205 -21.22 3.11 7.13
N ARG A 206 -20.96 3.00 5.82
CA ARG A 206 -21.78 2.18 4.91
C ARG A 206 -21.49 0.68 5.04
N GLU A 207 -20.24 0.31 5.31
CA GLU A 207 -19.82 -1.10 5.34
C GLU A 207 -19.93 -1.76 6.73
N ALA A 208 -19.94 -0.99 7.83
CA ALA A 208 -19.97 -1.53 9.18
C ALA A 208 -21.25 -1.17 9.96
N GLU A 209 -21.81 -2.15 10.66
CA GLU A 209 -23.03 -1.95 11.46
C GLU A 209 -22.78 -1.25 12.81
N ASN A 210 -21.56 -1.32 13.35
CA ASN A 210 -21.23 -0.87 14.71
C ASN A 210 -20.08 0.14 14.74
N VAL A 211 -20.20 1.21 13.95
CA VAL A 211 -19.21 2.30 13.95
C VAL A 211 -19.35 3.12 15.24
N PRO A 212 -18.26 3.36 16.00
CA PRO A 212 -18.29 4.25 17.15
C PRO A 212 -18.76 5.66 16.74
N GLY A 213 -19.83 6.13 17.36
CA GLY A 213 -20.35 7.47 17.13
C GLY A 213 -19.50 8.58 17.78
N PRO A 214 -20.05 9.80 17.89
CA PRO A 214 -19.34 10.96 18.44
C PRO A 214 -18.76 10.70 19.84
N GLY A 215 -17.54 11.20 20.06
CA GLY A 215 -16.78 11.04 21.29
C GLY A 215 -16.09 12.33 21.74
N ASN A 216 -15.08 12.21 22.60
CA ASN A 216 -14.41 13.37 23.19
C ASN A 216 -13.00 13.57 22.62
N PHE A 217 -12.67 14.80 22.27
CA PHE A 217 -11.27 15.22 22.21
C PHE A 217 -10.76 15.42 23.63
N VAL A 218 -9.64 14.81 23.96
CA VAL A 218 -9.01 14.90 25.29
C VAL A 218 -7.54 15.29 25.18
N THR A 219 -6.98 15.90 26.21
CA THR A 219 -5.52 16.04 26.38
C THR A 219 -4.91 14.77 26.97
N ALA A 220 -3.58 14.69 27.03
CA ALA A 220 -2.87 13.51 27.55
C ALA A 220 -3.24 13.15 29.01
N ASP A 221 -3.59 14.14 29.83
CA ASP A 221 -4.05 13.99 31.21
C ASP A 221 -5.56 13.67 31.35
N GLY A 222 -6.27 13.56 30.22
CA GLY A 222 -7.70 13.22 30.18
C GLY A 222 -8.65 14.41 30.25
N THR A 223 -8.16 15.66 30.21
CA THR A 223 -9.05 16.82 30.18
C THR A 223 -9.81 16.89 28.86
N VAL A 224 -11.15 16.92 28.91
CA VAL A 224 -12.00 17.05 27.72
C VAL A 224 -11.91 18.47 27.17
N ILE A 225 -11.53 18.59 25.90
CA ILE A 225 -11.33 19.87 25.20
C ILE A 225 -12.29 20.10 24.03
N GLY A 226 -13.12 19.11 23.70
CA GLY A 226 -14.13 19.21 22.64
C GLY A 226 -14.79 17.88 22.32
N ARG A 227 -15.61 17.87 21.27
CA ARG A 227 -16.23 16.66 20.73
C ARG A 227 -15.79 16.41 19.30
N HIS A 228 -15.75 15.13 18.94
CA HIS A 228 -15.34 14.64 17.64
C HIS A 228 -16.45 13.79 17.01
N GLU A 229 -16.39 13.54 15.70
CA GLU A 229 -17.47 12.86 14.96
C GLU A 229 -17.45 11.33 15.14
N GLY A 230 -16.27 10.77 15.41
CA GLY A 230 -16.04 9.36 15.72
C GLY A 230 -14.57 9.03 15.52
N ILE A 231 -14.01 8.05 16.22
CA ILE A 231 -12.55 7.75 16.13
C ILE A 231 -12.09 7.42 14.71
N THR A 232 -12.99 6.92 13.87
CA THR A 232 -12.74 6.54 12.47
C THR A 232 -12.40 7.74 11.57
N HIS A 233 -12.68 8.97 12.00
CA HIS A 233 -12.40 10.21 11.24
C HIS A 233 -10.98 10.76 11.46
N TYR A 234 -10.18 10.09 12.29
CA TYR A 234 -8.92 10.62 12.79
C TYR A 234 -7.77 9.63 12.59
N THR A 235 -6.57 10.18 12.42
CA THR A 235 -5.31 9.44 12.29
C THR A 235 -4.23 10.15 13.08
N ILE A 236 -3.30 9.41 13.68
CA ILE A 236 -2.18 10.00 14.43
C ILE A 236 -1.37 10.95 13.53
N GLY A 237 -1.04 12.12 14.05
CA GLY A 237 -0.40 13.22 13.34
C GLY A 237 -1.34 14.12 12.53
N GLN A 238 -2.65 13.81 12.47
CA GLN A 238 -3.64 14.65 11.80
C GLN A 238 -3.77 16.01 12.48
N ARG A 239 -3.83 17.06 11.64
CA ARG A 239 -4.00 18.47 12.05
C ARG A 239 -5.33 19.07 11.60
N LYS A 240 -5.75 18.73 10.38
CA LYS A 240 -6.96 19.28 9.75
C LYS A 240 -8.20 18.50 10.21
N GLY A 241 -9.36 19.13 10.16
CA GLY A 241 -10.63 18.48 10.53
C GLY A 241 -10.86 18.29 12.03
N LEU A 242 -10.00 18.86 12.89
CA LEU A 242 -10.19 18.80 14.34
C LEU A 242 -11.19 19.83 14.85
N ASN A 243 -11.35 20.97 14.14
CA ASN A 243 -12.27 22.06 14.51
C ASN A 243 -12.12 22.58 15.96
N LEU A 244 -10.91 22.49 16.53
CA LEU A 244 -10.58 22.98 17.88
C LEU A 244 -9.89 24.35 17.82
N ALA A 245 -10.39 25.31 18.61
CA ALA A 245 -9.85 26.66 18.69
C ALA A 245 -8.82 26.82 19.83
N MET A 246 -7.62 26.23 19.64
CA MET A 246 -6.58 26.17 20.70
C MET A 246 -5.58 27.34 20.69
N GLY A 247 -5.66 28.25 19.73
CA GLY A 247 -4.71 29.38 19.60
C GLY A 247 -3.29 29.00 19.12
N HIS A 248 -3.00 27.70 19.01
CA HIS A 248 -1.78 27.15 18.41
C HIS A 248 -2.09 25.86 17.64
N PRO A 249 -1.19 25.38 16.75
CA PRO A 249 -1.37 24.10 16.08
C PRO A 249 -1.44 22.95 17.09
N VAL A 250 -2.41 22.07 16.90
CA VAL A 250 -2.59 20.82 17.65
C VAL A 250 -2.72 19.64 16.70
N PHE A 251 -2.40 18.45 17.21
CA PHE A 251 -2.36 17.22 16.44
C PHE A 251 -2.97 16.07 17.22
N VAL A 252 -3.52 15.09 16.51
CA VAL A 252 -3.88 13.78 17.10
C VAL A 252 -2.60 13.06 17.50
N THR A 253 -2.46 12.73 18.79
CA THR A 253 -1.29 12.01 19.31
C THR A 253 -1.57 10.55 19.59
N GLU A 254 -2.83 10.22 19.91
CA GLU A 254 -3.27 8.86 20.28
C GLU A 254 -4.78 8.73 19.99
N ILE A 255 -5.23 7.52 19.67
CA ILE A 255 -6.65 7.19 19.53
C ILE A 255 -6.94 6.06 20.52
N ARG A 256 -7.96 6.26 21.37
CA ARG A 256 -8.35 5.32 22.43
C ARG A 256 -9.73 4.73 22.09
N PRO A 257 -9.79 3.58 21.40
CA PRO A 257 -11.05 3.00 20.96
C PRO A 257 -11.95 2.59 22.15
N GLU A 258 -11.37 2.07 23.23
CA GLU A 258 -12.10 1.59 24.42
C GLU A 258 -12.90 2.69 25.13
N THR A 259 -12.42 3.93 25.11
CA THR A 259 -13.07 5.10 25.73
C THR A 259 -13.75 6.00 24.71
N ASN A 260 -13.65 5.69 23.41
CA ASN A 260 -14.06 6.55 22.30
C ASN A 260 -13.49 7.97 22.43
N GLU A 261 -12.17 8.06 22.65
CA GLU A 261 -11.44 9.31 22.83
C GLU A 261 -10.36 9.50 21.78
N VAL A 262 -10.18 10.76 21.36
CA VAL A 262 -9.07 11.19 20.50
C VAL A 262 -8.19 12.13 21.29
N VAL A 263 -6.94 11.73 21.51
CA VAL A 263 -5.99 12.50 22.31
C VAL A 263 -5.31 13.54 21.44
N ILE A 264 -5.28 14.77 21.94
CA ILE A 264 -4.76 15.94 21.26
C ILE A 264 -3.54 16.48 22.01
N GLY A 265 -2.47 16.73 21.28
CA GLY A 265 -1.23 17.30 21.79
C GLY A 265 -0.63 18.37 20.88
N GLY A 266 0.51 18.90 21.32
CA GLY A 266 1.32 19.86 20.58
C GLY A 266 2.17 19.21 19.48
N ALA A 267 2.93 20.05 18.77
CA ALA A 267 3.75 19.60 17.64
C ALA A 267 4.85 18.61 18.02
N ASN A 268 5.37 18.71 19.25
CA ASN A 268 6.45 17.86 19.74
C ASN A 268 5.96 16.50 20.23
N ASP A 269 4.68 16.40 20.62
CA ASP A 269 4.09 15.19 21.21
C ASP A 269 3.84 14.08 20.17
N VAL A 270 3.95 14.40 18.88
CA VAL A 270 3.85 13.44 17.78
C VAL A 270 5.22 12.92 17.31
N PHE A 271 6.31 13.30 17.98
CA PHE A 271 7.64 12.79 17.66
C PHE A 271 8.01 11.64 18.59
N THR A 272 8.62 10.60 18.02
CA THR A 272 9.20 9.48 18.77
C THR A 272 10.50 9.05 18.09
N ASP A 273 11.45 8.57 18.87
CA ASP A 273 12.68 7.95 18.38
C ASP A 273 12.56 6.42 18.31
N THR A 274 11.43 5.84 18.73
CA THR A 274 11.24 4.40 18.79
C THR A 274 9.88 3.97 18.26
N LEU A 275 9.84 2.77 17.67
CA LEU A 275 8.62 2.05 17.36
C LEU A 275 8.80 0.55 17.59
N VAL A 276 7.70 -0.17 17.75
CA VAL A 276 7.66 -1.64 17.78
C VAL A 276 6.75 -2.13 16.68
N CYS A 277 7.18 -3.18 15.98
CA CYS A 277 6.39 -3.81 14.93
C CYS A 277 6.35 -5.33 15.06
N ASN A 278 5.29 -5.91 14.49
CA ASN A 278 5.07 -7.36 14.39
C ASN A 278 4.65 -7.77 12.98
N LYS A 279 4.26 -9.04 12.79
CA LYS A 279 3.92 -9.61 11.48
C LYS A 279 5.07 -9.41 10.50
N LEU A 280 6.26 -9.78 10.93
CA LEU A 280 7.50 -9.54 10.23
C LEU A 280 7.53 -10.36 8.93
N ASN A 281 8.00 -9.72 7.87
CA ASN A 281 8.34 -10.39 6.61
C ASN A 281 9.76 -10.00 6.20
N TRP A 282 10.68 -10.96 6.24
CA TRP A 282 12.07 -10.77 5.85
C TRP A 282 12.32 -11.14 4.39
N MET A 283 13.01 -10.27 3.66
CA MET A 283 13.29 -10.39 2.24
C MET A 283 14.78 -10.63 1.99
N ALA A 284 15.59 -9.58 1.94
CA ALA A 284 17.02 -9.71 1.66
C ALA A 284 17.77 -10.58 2.70
N ILE A 285 17.25 -10.62 3.92
CA ILE A 285 17.72 -11.45 5.04
C ILE A 285 16.62 -12.43 5.46
N ASP A 286 16.96 -13.38 6.34
CA ASP A 286 16.03 -14.37 6.91
C ASP A 286 15.70 -14.12 8.39
N GLY A 287 16.32 -13.12 9.01
CA GLY A 287 16.11 -12.69 10.40
C GLY A 287 17.29 -11.84 10.88
N LEU A 288 17.20 -11.28 12.08
CA LEU A 288 18.33 -10.58 12.72
C LEU A 288 19.23 -11.53 13.52
N HIS A 289 18.72 -12.72 13.88
CA HIS A 289 19.45 -13.76 14.61
C HIS A 289 20.05 -13.24 15.93
N GLY A 290 19.32 -12.37 16.62
CA GLY A 290 19.74 -11.74 17.87
C GLY A 290 20.76 -10.59 17.75
N GLU A 291 21.22 -10.24 16.55
CA GLU A 291 22.17 -9.15 16.34
C GLU A 291 21.47 -7.89 15.83
N PRO A 292 21.69 -6.71 16.45
CA PRO A 292 21.14 -5.45 15.93
C PRO A 292 21.65 -5.13 14.53
N MET A 293 20.81 -4.52 13.70
CA MET A 293 21.16 -4.13 12.33
C MET A 293 20.88 -2.65 12.08
N GLU A 294 21.83 -1.95 11.47
CA GLU A 294 21.63 -0.59 10.97
C GLU A 294 20.92 -0.61 9.62
N VAL A 295 19.80 0.11 9.51
CA VAL A 295 18.97 0.17 8.31
C VAL A 295 18.36 1.56 8.14
N SER A 296 17.70 1.80 7.00
CA SER A 296 16.77 2.93 6.85
C SER A 296 15.32 2.44 6.94
N ALA A 297 14.50 3.06 7.79
CA ALA A 297 13.09 2.69 7.92
C ALA A 297 12.14 3.72 7.30
N LYS A 298 11.15 3.25 6.55
CA LYS A 298 9.97 4.02 6.12
C LYS A 298 8.77 3.63 6.98
N ILE A 299 8.17 4.59 7.68
CA ILE A 299 6.99 4.37 8.57
C ILE A 299 5.64 4.64 7.90
N ARG A 300 5.67 5.08 6.64
CA ARG A 300 4.53 5.31 5.74
C ARG A 300 5.04 5.46 4.32
N TYR A 301 4.16 5.30 3.33
CA TYR A 301 4.55 5.32 1.91
C TYR A 301 5.36 6.57 1.49
N SER A 302 4.91 7.77 1.91
CA SER A 302 5.52 9.06 1.60
C SER A 302 6.73 9.42 2.48
N HIS A 303 7.07 8.59 3.48
CA HIS A 303 8.24 8.81 4.32
C HIS A 303 9.51 8.72 3.45
N LYS A 304 10.51 9.58 3.66
CA LYS A 304 11.76 9.52 2.87
C LYS A 304 12.69 8.36 3.27
N GLY A 305 12.43 7.76 4.42
CA GLY A 305 13.38 6.88 5.11
C GLY A 305 14.14 7.67 6.18
N ALA A 306 14.34 7.06 7.34
CA ALA A 306 15.17 7.61 8.40
C ALA A 306 16.15 6.52 8.87
N PRO A 307 17.44 6.84 9.10
CA PRO A 307 18.39 5.90 9.69
C PRO A 307 17.94 5.43 11.07
N CYS A 308 18.08 4.14 11.31
CA CYS A 308 17.69 3.51 12.56
C CYS A 308 18.46 2.20 12.81
N VAL A 309 18.45 1.76 14.06
CA VAL A 309 18.89 0.42 14.47
C VAL A 309 17.66 -0.42 14.75
N ILE A 310 17.59 -1.62 14.18
CA ILE A 310 16.55 -2.61 14.47
C ILE A 310 17.12 -3.75 15.31
N GLU A 311 16.32 -4.23 16.27
CA GLU A 311 16.67 -5.32 17.17
C GLU A 311 15.45 -6.21 17.43
N GLU A 312 15.67 -7.53 17.48
CA GLU A 312 14.65 -8.50 17.90
C GLU A 312 14.45 -8.39 19.42
N ILE A 313 13.20 -8.18 19.85
CA ILE A 313 12.83 -8.07 21.27
C ILE A 313 11.88 -9.19 21.73
N GLY A 314 11.58 -10.14 20.84
CA GLY A 314 10.70 -11.28 21.09
C GLY A 314 10.38 -12.03 19.80
N GLU A 315 9.57 -13.07 19.92
CA GLU A 315 9.05 -13.80 18.76
C GLU A 315 8.17 -12.88 17.91
N ASP A 316 8.48 -12.75 16.62
CA ASP A 316 7.78 -11.85 15.69
C ASP A 316 7.72 -10.38 16.15
N LEU A 317 8.70 -9.93 16.95
CA LEU A 317 8.76 -8.56 17.46
C LEU A 317 10.12 -7.91 17.20
N VAL A 318 10.08 -6.80 16.48
CA VAL A 318 11.26 -5.94 16.25
C VAL A 318 11.00 -4.55 16.80
N GLN A 319 11.95 -4.07 17.60
CA GLN A 319 12.06 -2.67 17.98
C GLN A 319 12.94 -1.95 16.97
N CYS A 320 12.50 -0.77 16.54
CA CYS A 320 13.27 0.12 15.70
C CYS A 320 13.55 1.41 16.47
N ARG A 321 14.82 1.79 16.56
CA ARG A 321 15.29 3.03 17.19
C ARG A 321 15.90 3.95 16.15
N PHE A 322 15.24 5.05 15.87
CA PHE A 322 15.71 6.08 14.95
C PHE A 322 16.85 6.90 15.56
N LEU A 323 17.79 7.33 14.72
CA LEU A 323 18.86 8.23 15.17
C LEU A 323 18.37 9.65 15.46
N GLU A 324 17.29 10.07 14.78
CA GLU A 324 16.59 11.33 15.02
C GLU A 324 15.08 11.05 15.20
N PRO A 325 14.38 11.77 16.09
CA PRO A 325 12.94 11.58 16.28
C PRO A 325 12.16 11.74 14.97
N VAL A 326 11.32 10.77 14.67
CA VAL A 326 10.42 10.79 13.51
C VAL A 326 9.01 11.17 13.92
N ARG A 327 8.29 11.80 13.00
CA ARG A 327 6.96 12.32 13.26
C ARG A 327 5.86 11.33 12.87
N ALA A 328 4.90 11.15 13.77
CA ALA A 328 3.65 10.43 13.61
C ALA A 328 3.85 8.97 13.20
N VAL A 329 4.57 8.21 14.03
CA VAL A 329 4.50 6.74 14.02
C VAL A 329 3.07 6.35 14.36
N THR A 330 2.44 5.55 13.49
CA THR A 330 0.99 5.30 13.54
C THR A 330 0.73 3.80 13.55
N PRO A 331 0.18 3.22 14.64
CA PRO A 331 -0.19 1.82 14.67
C PRO A 331 -1.16 1.44 13.53
N GLY A 332 -0.95 0.25 12.97
CA GLY A 332 -1.64 -0.25 11.77
C GLY A 332 -0.96 0.10 10.44
N GLN A 333 -0.09 1.13 10.40
CA GLN A 333 0.77 1.36 9.23
C GLN A 333 1.90 0.33 9.18
N ALA A 334 2.48 0.14 8.01
CA ALA A 334 3.68 -0.67 7.87
C ALA A 334 4.95 0.13 8.15
N VAL A 335 5.92 -0.52 8.78
CA VAL A 335 7.32 -0.10 8.75
C VAL A 335 8.07 -1.01 7.79
N VAL A 336 8.88 -0.43 6.90
CA VAL A 336 9.70 -1.18 5.94
C VAL A 336 11.16 -0.77 6.12
N PHE A 337 12.01 -1.78 6.32
CA PHE A 337 13.44 -1.67 6.57
C PHE A 337 14.21 -1.87 5.27
N TYR A 338 15.14 -0.96 5.01
CA TYR A 338 15.98 -0.96 3.82
C TYR A 338 17.45 -1.06 4.20
N ASP A 339 18.13 -2.03 3.60
CA ASP A 339 19.59 -2.10 3.58
C ASP A 339 20.07 -1.62 2.20
N GLY A 340 20.60 -0.38 2.18
CA GLY A 340 20.87 0.36 0.96
C GLY A 340 19.62 0.51 0.07
N ASP A 341 19.63 -0.18 -1.07
CA ASP A 341 18.53 -0.17 -2.04
C ASP A 341 17.59 -1.38 -1.91
N TYR A 342 17.91 -2.37 -1.07
CA TYR A 342 17.10 -3.57 -0.92
C TYR A 342 16.17 -3.46 0.29
N VAL A 343 14.98 -4.02 0.17
CA VAL A 343 14.10 -4.27 1.30
C VAL A 343 14.71 -5.41 2.12
N ALA A 344 15.17 -5.10 3.33
CA ALA A 344 15.62 -6.10 4.29
C ALA A 344 14.41 -6.87 4.83
N GLY A 345 13.34 -6.15 5.18
CA GLY A 345 12.07 -6.69 5.61
C GLY A 345 11.11 -5.60 6.04
N GLY A 346 10.07 -5.95 6.78
CA GLY A 346 9.13 -5.00 7.36
C GLY A 346 8.09 -5.67 8.23
N GLY A 347 7.22 -4.86 8.83
CA GLY A 347 6.15 -5.33 9.70
C GLY A 347 5.05 -4.29 9.88
N THR A 348 4.05 -4.63 10.69
CA THR A 348 2.96 -3.74 11.11
C THR A 348 3.34 -3.04 12.40
N ILE A 349 3.28 -1.71 12.42
CA ILE A 349 3.54 -0.91 13.62
C ILE A 349 2.44 -1.18 14.64
N ILE A 350 2.82 -1.50 15.88
CA ILE A 350 1.90 -1.70 17.00
C ILE A 350 2.07 -0.65 18.11
N ARG A 351 3.24 0.01 18.17
CA ARG A 351 3.55 1.07 19.12
C ARG A 351 4.54 2.06 18.52
#